data_AF-A0A842KJD6-F1
#
_entry.id   AF-A0A842KJD6-F1
#
_cell.length_a   1.000
_cell.length_b   1.000
_cell.length_c   1.000
_cell.angle_alpha   90.00
_cell.angle_beta   90.00
_cell.angle_gamma   90.00
#
_symmetry.space_group_name_H-M   'P 1'
#
loop_
_entity.id
_entity.type
_entity.pdbx_description
1 polymer ?
#
loop_
_entity_poly.entity_id
_entity_poly.type
_entity_poly.pdbx_seq_one_letter_code
_entity_poly.pdbx_strand_id
1 'polypeptide(L)'
;FVKAPSGCRDEISDSYQTSVQPPLSVAFGRTTVSSRENAINSYNSIKTISPLADLMTQNAIGPINLELRSVPLRITKERASVIGKAHVHSVQAVLLKLVPFWRYSYSLSVEKKYRSKLIDISGEGVGYLNALNGNISNFAICEIGDRLELPNNEYELKTQIITHAEAKDLILNMLIDEHTKDIRFDDTKGEAIISEHKRFKPSVEDINLQLDMIYLPVWEVKGPRNSVELNAYTGEVLTHPVDEDVEFI
;
A
#
# COMPACT_ATOMS: atom_id res chain seq x y z
N PHE A 1 -18.67 0.41 -14.44
CA PHE A 1 -18.96 1.71 -13.82
C PHE A 1 -18.91 1.59 -12.29
N VAL A 2 -17.71 1.54 -11.73
CA VAL A 2 -17.52 1.77 -10.29
C VAL A 2 -17.04 3.21 -10.18
N LYS A 3 -17.94 4.08 -9.74
CA LYS A 3 -17.64 5.49 -9.53
C LYS A 3 -16.80 5.58 -8.26
N ALA A 4 -15.62 6.21 -8.33
CA ALA A 4 -14.83 6.51 -7.15
C ALA A 4 -15.66 7.32 -6.15
N PRO A 5 -15.54 7.07 -4.83
CA PRO A 5 -16.19 7.91 -3.84
C PRO A 5 -15.61 9.32 -3.92
N SER A 6 -16.46 10.29 -4.27
CA SER A 6 -16.17 11.72 -4.27
C SER A 6 -15.99 12.18 -2.83
N GLY A 7 -14.77 12.07 -2.32
CA GLY A 7 -14.54 12.09 -0.88
C GLY A 7 -13.43 13.01 -0.39
N CYS A 8 -12.74 13.80 -1.21
CA CYS A 8 -11.79 14.78 -0.69
C CYS A 8 -11.76 16.06 -1.55
N ARG A 9 -12.09 17.19 -0.90
CA ARG A 9 -11.94 18.56 -1.42
C ARG A 9 -10.60 19.07 -0.88
N ASP A 10 -9.70 19.45 -1.78
CA ASP A 10 -8.44 20.09 -1.43
C ASP A 10 -8.68 21.60 -1.19
N GLU A 11 -8.43 22.06 0.03
CA GLU A 11 -8.17 23.48 0.29
C GLU A 11 -6.65 23.69 0.25
N ILE A 12 -6.21 24.35 -0.82
CA ILE A 12 -4.84 24.82 -1.02
C ILE A 12 -4.65 26.08 -0.17
N SER A 13 -3.68 26.06 0.73
CA SER A 13 -3.12 27.28 1.32
C SER A 13 -1.61 27.30 1.09
N ASP A 14 -1.19 28.17 0.18
CA ASP A 14 0.17 28.58 -0.09
C ASP A 14 0.83 29.23 1.12
N SER A 15 2.08 28.86 1.41
CA SER A 15 3.06 29.83 1.94
C SER A 15 4.49 29.39 1.63
N TYR A 16 5.10 30.13 0.70
CA TYR A 16 6.54 30.20 0.47
C TYR A 16 7.28 30.67 1.74
N GLN A 17 8.45 30.11 2.04
CA GLN A 17 9.63 30.93 2.33
C GLN A 17 10.96 30.16 2.28
N THR A 18 11.93 30.82 1.68
CA THR A 18 13.31 30.43 1.37
C THR A 18 14.26 31.06 2.41
N SER A 19 15.32 30.36 2.84
CA SER A 19 16.59 30.98 3.29
C SER A 19 17.67 29.91 3.44
N VAL A 20 18.68 29.82 2.57
CA VAL A 20 19.96 30.57 2.55
C VAL A 20 20.97 30.10 3.61
N GLN A 21 22.00 29.39 3.14
CA GLN A 21 23.29 29.17 3.83
C GLN A 21 24.16 30.44 3.77
N PRO A 22 25.14 30.56 4.68
CA PRO A 22 26.48 30.97 4.24
C PRO A 22 27.67 30.20 4.90
N PRO A 23 28.91 30.39 4.41
CA PRO A 23 30.00 29.41 4.44
C PRO A 23 31.33 29.89 5.11
N LEU A 24 32.41 29.09 4.89
CA LEU A 24 33.86 29.41 4.97
C LEU A 24 34.51 29.46 6.38
N SER A 25 35.78 29.12 6.66
CA SER A 25 36.90 28.43 6.00
C SER A 25 38.17 28.58 6.90
N VAL A 26 39.20 27.72 6.72
CA VAL A 26 40.68 28.04 6.87
C VAL A 26 41.20 28.18 8.34
N ALA A 27 42.37 27.71 8.83
CA ALA A 27 43.61 27.12 8.29
C ALA A 27 44.59 26.66 9.42
N PHE A 28 45.53 25.77 9.01
CA PHE A 28 46.97 25.61 9.37
C PHE A 28 47.47 25.42 10.81
N GLY A 29 48.32 24.38 11.00
CA GLY A 29 49.30 24.30 12.10
C GLY A 29 50.13 23.01 12.14
N ARG A 30 51.41 23.10 11.76
CA ARG A 30 52.45 22.07 11.54
C ARG A 30 53.02 21.32 12.79
N THR A 31 53.32 20.03 12.61
CA THR A 31 54.57 19.24 12.89
C THR A 31 55.20 19.14 14.31
N THR A 32 55.43 17.90 14.82
CA THR A 32 56.73 17.19 15.11
C THR A 32 56.51 15.97 16.05
N VAL A 33 56.78 14.73 15.62
CA VAL A 33 57.92 13.80 15.94
C VAL A 33 58.31 13.65 17.42
N SER A 34 58.16 12.44 18.01
CA SER A 34 59.26 11.57 18.52
C SER A 34 58.88 10.63 19.68
N SER A 35 59.31 9.36 19.54
CA SER A 35 59.79 8.40 20.57
C SER A 35 58.84 7.57 21.45
N ARG A 36 58.86 6.26 21.14
CA ARG A 36 58.92 5.04 21.98
C ARG A 36 58.75 5.18 23.50
N GLU A 37 57.94 4.28 24.07
CA GLU A 37 58.43 3.23 25.00
C GLU A 37 57.41 2.10 25.24
N ASN A 38 57.97 0.92 25.53
CA ASN A 38 57.31 -0.38 25.68
C ASN A 38 56.65 -0.54 27.06
N ALA A 39 55.54 -1.29 27.13
CA ALA A 39 55.26 -2.15 28.27
C ALA A 39 54.39 -3.35 27.87
N ILE A 40 54.97 -4.53 28.09
CA ILE A 40 54.38 -5.86 27.99
C ILE A 40 53.38 -6.02 29.14
N ASN A 41 52.21 -6.63 28.92
CA ASN A 41 51.60 -7.52 29.92
C ASN A 41 50.44 -8.37 29.34
N SER A 42 50.70 -9.69 29.36
CA SER A 42 49.82 -10.79 29.78
C SER A 42 48.43 -10.95 29.14
N TYR A 43 48.32 -11.90 28.21
CA TYR A 43 47.06 -12.50 27.79
C TYR A 43 46.66 -13.64 28.74
N ASN A 44 45.65 -13.40 29.57
CA ASN A 44 44.86 -14.45 30.19
C ASN A 44 43.52 -14.58 29.46
N SER A 45 43.26 -15.81 29.01
CA SER A 45 41.98 -16.29 28.47
C SER A 45 40.85 -16.11 29.49
N ILE A 46 39.63 -15.75 29.03
CA ILE A 46 38.34 -16.42 29.31
C ILE A 46 37.13 -15.55 28.90
N LYS A 47 36.22 -16.20 28.16
CA LYS A 47 34.79 -15.90 27.89
C LYS A 47 34.43 -14.63 27.12
N THR A 48 34.39 -14.79 25.80
CA THR A 48 33.58 -14.01 24.86
C THR A 48 32.10 -14.07 25.27
N ILE A 49 31.61 -13.00 25.89
CA ILE A 49 30.18 -12.75 26.07
C ILE A 49 29.71 -12.07 24.79
N SER A 50 28.90 -12.78 24.01
CA SER A 50 28.30 -12.26 22.78
C SER A 50 27.30 -11.15 23.14
N PRO A 51 27.34 -9.95 22.52
CA PRO A 51 26.50 -8.81 22.90
C PRO A 51 25.06 -8.89 22.36
N LEU A 52 24.51 -10.11 22.20
CA LEU A 52 23.28 -10.37 21.43
C LEU A 52 22.14 -10.97 22.27
N ALA A 53 22.18 -10.81 23.60
CA ALA A 53 21.14 -11.29 24.51
C ALA A 53 20.40 -10.17 25.29
N ASP A 54 20.80 -8.91 25.15
CA ASP A 54 20.26 -7.78 25.95
C ASP A 54 19.24 -6.89 25.20
N LEU A 55 18.58 -7.41 24.15
CA LEU A 55 17.54 -6.67 23.41
C LEU A 55 16.13 -7.26 23.52
N MET A 56 15.87 -8.04 24.57
CA MET A 56 14.52 -8.50 24.90
C MET A 56 14.19 -8.16 26.35
N THR A 57 13.96 -6.88 26.64
CA THR A 57 12.96 -6.37 27.62
C THR A 57 12.91 -4.84 27.49
N GLN A 58 12.13 -4.32 26.55
CA GLN A 58 11.61 -2.96 26.64
C GLN A 58 10.10 -3.02 26.41
N ASN A 59 9.36 -3.13 27.52
CA ASN A 59 7.96 -2.72 27.55
C ASN A 59 7.93 -1.20 27.36
N ALA A 60 7.95 -0.75 26.10
CA ALA A 60 7.71 0.65 25.77
C ALA A 60 6.19 0.89 25.82
N ILE A 61 5.71 1.45 26.93
CA ILE A 61 4.32 1.92 27.10
C ILE A 61 4.21 3.31 26.45
N GLY A 62 4.52 3.40 25.16
CA GLY A 62 4.56 4.67 24.43
C GLY A 62 4.27 4.48 22.95
N PRO A 63 3.81 5.54 22.26
CA PRO A 63 3.50 5.47 20.85
C PRO A 63 4.77 5.19 20.03
N ILE A 64 4.65 4.27 19.07
CA ILE A 64 5.72 3.93 18.13
C ILE A 64 5.50 4.72 16.86
N ASN A 65 6.59 5.24 16.31
CA ASN A 65 6.60 5.84 14.98
C ASN A 65 7.34 4.91 14.02
N LEU A 66 6.64 4.39 13.02
CA LEU A 66 7.22 3.60 11.94
C LEU A 66 7.43 4.50 10.72
N GLU A 67 8.63 4.49 10.14
CA GLU A 67 8.90 5.11 8.82
C GLU A 67 8.37 4.18 7.73
N LEU A 68 7.04 4.18 7.57
CA LEU A 68 6.31 3.27 6.70
C LEU A 68 5.24 4.06 5.94
N ARG A 69 5.32 4.01 4.60
CA ARG A 69 4.31 4.58 3.72
C ARG A 69 2.99 3.85 3.92
N SER A 70 2.04 4.49 4.59
CA SER A 70 0.83 3.82 5.07
C SER A 70 -0.35 4.76 5.20
N VAL A 71 -1.53 4.15 5.26
CA VAL A 71 -2.76 4.83 5.66
C VAL A 71 -2.73 5.02 7.18
N PRO A 72 -3.11 6.19 7.72
CA PRO A 72 -3.04 6.41 9.15
C PRO A 72 -4.03 5.53 9.92
N LEU A 73 -3.67 5.17 11.14
CA LEU A 73 -4.51 4.42 12.07
C LEU A 73 -5.51 5.37 12.76
N ARG A 74 -6.79 5.29 12.42
CA ARG A 74 -7.84 6.16 13.00
C ARG A 74 -8.76 5.44 13.98
N ILE A 75 -8.92 4.13 13.83
CA ILE A 75 -9.75 3.30 14.70
C ILE A 75 -8.87 2.69 15.79
N THR A 76 -9.24 2.90 17.06
CA THR A 76 -8.53 2.29 18.19
C THR A 76 -8.89 0.81 18.36
N LYS A 77 -8.07 0.07 19.11
CA LYS A 77 -8.29 -1.35 19.43
C LYS A 77 -9.65 -1.59 20.11
N GLU A 78 -10.06 -0.71 21.02
CA GLU A 78 -11.33 -0.78 21.74
C GLU A 78 -12.51 -0.57 20.80
N ARG A 79 -12.40 0.42 19.89
CA ARG A 79 -13.44 0.69 18.90
C ARG A 79 -13.55 -0.46 17.90
N ALA A 80 -12.42 -1.00 17.43
CA ALA A 80 -12.40 -2.18 16.59
C ALA A 80 -13.07 -3.39 17.28
N SER A 81 -12.79 -3.61 18.57
CA SER A 81 -13.44 -4.65 19.38
C SER A 81 -14.97 -4.49 19.40
N VAL A 82 -15.47 -3.26 19.61
CA VAL A 82 -16.91 -2.97 19.61
C VAL A 82 -17.56 -3.25 18.25
N ILE A 83 -16.93 -2.79 17.16
CA ILE A 83 -17.43 -3.02 15.80
C ILE A 83 -17.42 -4.52 15.48
N GLY A 84 -16.29 -5.19 15.71
CA GLY A 84 -16.11 -6.60 15.39
C GLY A 84 -16.98 -7.54 16.22
N LYS A 85 -17.36 -7.16 17.46
CA LYS A 85 -18.22 -7.98 18.33
C LYS A 85 -19.56 -8.33 17.66
N ALA A 86 -20.10 -7.45 16.82
CA ALA A 86 -21.34 -7.74 16.07
C ALA A 86 -21.19 -8.92 15.09
N HIS A 87 -19.96 -9.25 14.68
CA HIS A 87 -19.64 -10.30 13.71
C HIS A 87 -19.12 -11.59 14.37
N VAL A 88 -18.48 -11.49 15.53
CA VAL A 88 -17.82 -12.65 16.20
C VAL A 88 -18.49 -13.09 17.50
N HIS A 89 -19.62 -12.50 17.88
CA HIS A 89 -20.40 -12.73 19.12
C HIS A 89 -19.67 -12.35 20.42
N SER A 90 -18.47 -12.90 20.63
CA SER A 90 -17.56 -12.59 21.74
C SER A 90 -16.15 -12.36 21.22
N VAL A 91 -15.49 -11.31 21.69
CA VAL A 91 -14.12 -10.98 21.27
C VAL A 91 -13.13 -11.68 22.19
N GLN A 92 -12.24 -12.49 21.62
CA GLN A 92 -11.15 -13.16 22.31
C GLN A 92 -9.84 -12.40 22.17
N ALA A 93 -9.56 -11.90 20.97
CA ALA A 93 -8.35 -11.14 20.68
C ALA A 93 -8.63 -10.07 19.61
N VAL A 94 -7.81 -9.03 19.62
CA VAL A 94 -7.78 -7.99 18.59
C VAL A 94 -6.33 -7.75 18.22
N LEU A 95 -5.97 -7.99 16.96
CA LEU A 95 -4.61 -7.88 16.43
C LEU A 95 -4.57 -6.82 15.34
N LEU A 96 -3.52 -5.98 15.35
CA LEU A 96 -3.26 -5.04 14.26
C LEU A 96 -2.37 -5.71 13.21
N LYS A 97 -2.84 -5.80 11.98
CA LYS A 97 -2.05 -6.22 10.82
C LYS A 97 -1.73 -5.01 9.95
N LEU A 98 -0.48 -4.86 9.52
CA LEU A 98 -0.05 -3.90 8.52
C LEU A 98 0.12 -4.65 7.20
N VAL A 99 -0.86 -4.50 6.30
CA VAL A 99 -0.98 -5.29 5.08
C VAL A 99 -0.46 -4.49 3.88
N PRO A 100 0.44 -5.03 3.05
CA PRO A 100 0.92 -4.35 1.87
C PRO A 100 -0.12 -4.38 0.72
N PHE A 101 -0.33 -3.23 0.10
CA PHE A 101 -1.14 -3.06 -1.11
C PHE A 101 -0.31 -2.31 -2.17
N TRP A 102 -0.48 -2.72 -3.42
CA TRP A 102 -0.08 -1.93 -4.57
C TRP A 102 -1.19 -0.95 -4.91
N ARG A 103 -0.99 0.32 -4.53
CA ARG A 103 -1.84 1.41 -4.97
C ARG A 103 -1.49 1.74 -6.41
N TYR A 104 -2.49 1.86 -7.26
CA TYR A 104 -2.30 2.27 -8.64
C TYR A 104 -3.19 3.45 -9.00
N SER A 105 -2.68 4.34 -9.84
CA SER A 105 -3.48 5.32 -10.57
C SER A 105 -3.29 5.10 -12.06
N TYR A 106 -4.37 5.25 -12.81
CA TYR A 106 -4.33 5.07 -14.26
C TYR A 106 -5.11 6.16 -14.98
N SER A 107 -4.71 6.41 -16.22
CA SER A 107 -5.44 7.22 -17.18
C SER A 107 -5.24 6.68 -18.59
N LEU A 108 -6.30 6.63 -19.38
CA LEU A 108 -6.28 6.25 -20.79
C LEU A 108 -7.28 7.12 -21.56
N SER A 109 -6.92 7.50 -22.79
CA SER A 109 -7.76 8.32 -23.68
C SER A 109 -7.33 8.04 -25.12
N VAL A 110 -8.01 7.11 -25.78
CA VAL A 110 -7.66 6.63 -27.11
C VAL A 110 -8.88 6.56 -28.01
N GLU A 111 -8.78 7.15 -29.19
CA GLU A 111 -9.78 7.04 -30.24
C GLU A 111 -9.37 5.98 -31.27
N LYS A 112 -10.27 5.03 -31.55
CA LYS A 112 -10.09 4.03 -32.60
C LYS A 112 -11.08 4.28 -33.73
N LYS A 113 -10.57 4.54 -34.93
CA LYS A 113 -11.41 4.67 -36.12
C LYS A 113 -11.76 3.30 -36.69
N TYR A 114 -13.05 3.04 -36.85
CA TYR A 114 -13.55 1.85 -37.55
C TYR A 114 -14.64 2.22 -38.54
N ARG A 115 -14.35 2.02 -39.83
CA ARG A 115 -15.19 2.48 -40.95
C ARG A 115 -15.45 4.00 -40.83
N SER A 116 -16.71 4.40 -40.68
CA SER A 116 -17.16 5.77 -40.48
C SER A 116 -17.38 6.16 -39.02
N LYS A 117 -17.14 5.25 -38.06
CA LYS A 117 -17.33 5.53 -36.62
C LYS A 117 -15.98 5.77 -35.93
N LEU A 118 -15.98 6.70 -34.99
CA LEU A 118 -14.91 6.87 -34.01
C LEU A 118 -15.36 6.22 -32.71
N ILE A 119 -14.52 5.32 -32.20
CA ILE A 119 -14.73 4.63 -30.94
C ILE A 119 -13.77 5.24 -29.93
N ASP A 120 -14.29 6.08 -29.06
CA ASP A 120 -13.55 6.60 -27.92
C ASP A 120 -13.42 5.52 -26.84
N ILE A 121 -12.24 5.37 -26.27
CA ILE A 121 -11.91 4.53 -25.13
C ILE A 121 -11.16 5.43 -24.15
N SER A 122 -11.87 5.90 -23.13
CA SER A 122 -11.34 6.80 -22.10
C SER A 122 -11.65 6.25 -20.71
N GLY A 123 -10.73 6.43 -19.78
CA GLY A 123 -10.92 6.03 -18.39
C GLY A 123 -9.81 6.55 -17.49
N GLU A 124 -10.15 6.85 -16.25
CA GLU A 124 -9.17 7.20 -15.22
C GLU A 124 -9.65 6.65 -13.89
N GLY A 125 -8.72 6.41 -12.97
CA GLY A 125 -9.07 5.94 -11.64
C GLY A 125 -7.89 5.62 -10.76
N VAL A 126 -8.21 5.34 -9.50
CA VAL A 126 -7.28 4.84 -8.48
C VAL A 126 -7.85 3.53 -7.95
N GLY A 127 -6.97 2.58 -7.66
CA GLY A 127 -7.34 1.33 -7.02
C GLY A 127 -6.21 0.75 -6.19
N TYR A 128 -6.51 -0.35 -5.52
CA TYR A 128 -5.59 -1.03 -4.62
C TYR A 128 -5.60 -2.52 -4.92
N LEU A 129 -4.44 -3.09 -5.22
CA LEU A 129 -4.24 -4.51 -5.38
C LEU A 129 -3.60 -5.05 -4.09
N ASN A 130 -4.26 -5.97 -3.40
CA ASN A 130 -3.67 -6.63 -2.23
C ASN A 130 -2.39 -7.37 -2.66
N ALA A 131 -1.24 -7.02 -2.07
CA ALA A 131 0.04 -7.58 -2.47
C ALA A 131 0.29 -8.99 -1.91
N LEU A 132 -0.62 -9.53 -1.10
CA LEU A 132 -0.59 -10.90 -0.59
C LEU A 132 -1.35 -11.87 -1.50
N ASN A 133 -2.55 -11.51 -1.94
CA ASN A 133 -3.44 -12.42 -2.68
C ASN A 133 -3.90 -11.93 -4.07
N GLY A 134 -3.58 -10.69 -4.45
CA GLY A 134 -3.93 -10.14 -5.77
C GLY A 134 -5.37 -9.70 -5.92
N ASN A 135 -6.15 -9.64 -4.84
CA ASN A 135 -7.51 -9.13 -4.89
C ASN A 135 -7.52 -7.61 -5.08
N ILE A 136 -8.38 -7.13 -5.99
CA ILE A 136 -8.62 -5.71 -6.20
C ILE A 136 -9.60 -5.21 -5.13
N SER A 137 -9.23 -4.12 -4.48
CA SER A 137 -10.04 -3.40 -3.50
C SER A 137 -10.11 -1.93 -3.88
N ASN A 138 -11.26 -1.33 -3.60
CA ASN A 138 -11.44 0.11 -3.75
C ASN A 138 -11.74 0.69 -2.36
N PHE A 139 -10.77 1.41 -1.81
CA PHE A 139 -10.89 2.04 -0.51
C PHE A 139 -11.04 3.55 -0.67
N ALA A 140 -11.88 4.17 0.15
CA ALA A 140 -11.95 5.62 0.26
C ALA A 140 -10.78 6.17 1.10
N ILE A 141 -9.54 5.98 0.64
CA ILE A 141 -8.34 6.49 1.31
C ILE A 141 -8.02 7.86 0.73
N CYS A 142 -8.09 8.88 1.58
CA CYS A 142 -7.69 10.25 1.21
C CYS A 142 -6.28 10.61 1.64
N GLU A 143 -5.69 9.83 2.54
CA GLU A 143 -4.46 10.22 3.23
C GLU A 143 -3.50 9.04 3.26
N ILE A 144 -2.27 9.29 2.80
CA ILE A 144 -1.16 8.35 2.85
C ILE A 144 0.02 9.15 3.39
N GLY A 145 0.58 8.72 4.51
CA GLY A 145 1.75 9.33 5.13
C GLY A 145 2.96 8.41 5.04
N ASP A 146 4.16 8.99 5.12
CA ASP A 146 5.41 8.22 5.19
C ASP A 146 5.75 7.77 6.62
N ARG A 147 4.90 8.12 7.59
CA ARG A 147 5.04 7.77 9.00
C ARG A 147 3.73 7.23 9.56
N LEU A 148 3.80 6.14 10.31
CA LEU A 148 2.67 5.54 11.00
C LEU A 148 2.88 5.59 12.52
N GLU A 149 1.94 6.22 13.21
CA GLU A 149 1.86 6.21 14.66
C GLU A 149 1.04 5.01 15.13
N LEU A 150 1.64 4.17 15.99
CA LEU A 150 1.00 3.02 16.59
C LEU A 150 0.89 3.19 18.11
N PRO A 151 -0.21 2.74 18.73
CA PRO A 151 -0.42 2.89 20.17
C PRO A 151 0.49 1.98 21.01
N ASN A 152 0.95 0.85 20.46
CA ASN A 152 1.81 -0.11 21.14
C ASN A 152 2.58 -1.01 20.13
N ASN A 153 3.44 -1.89 20.64
CA ASN A 153 4.27 -2.82 19.84
C ASN A 153 3.52 -4.09 19.39
N GLU A 154 2.21 -4.20 19.62
CA GLU A 154 1.43 -5.39 19.27
C GLU A 154 0.86 -5.26 17.85
N TYR A 155 1.73 -5.38 16.85
CA TYR A 155 1.32 -5.41 15.44
C TYR A 155 2.06 -6.49 14.66
N GLU A 156 1.41 -6.98 13.61
CA GLU A 156 1.99 -7.88 12.63
C GLU A 156 2.25 -7.11 11.33
N LEU A 157 3.50 -7.07 10.89
CA LEU A 157 3.87 -6.50 9.59
C LEU A 157 3.94 -7.62 8.55
N LYS A 158 3.03 -7.60 7.57
CA LYS A 158 3.02 -8.57 6.48
C LYS A 158 3.96 -8.12 5.36
N THR A 159 4.62 -9.07 4.70
CA THR A 159 5.51 -8.78 3.56
C THR A 159 4.79 -9.12 2.26
N GLN A 160 5.01 -8.31 1.23
CA GLN A 160 4.43 -8.54 -0.09
C GLN A 160 4.84 -9.90 -0.67
N ILE A 161 3.89 -10.59 -1.28
CA ILE A 161 4.10 -11.84 -2.02
C ILE A 161 4.19 -11.52 -3.52
N ILE A 162 3.30 -10.65 -4.00
CA ILE A 162 3.24 -10.20 -5.39
C ILE A 162 4.26 -9.09 -5.61
N THR A 163 5.16 -9.31 -6.55
CA THR A 163 6.19 -8.34 -6.92
C THR A 163 5.62 -7.15 -7.69
N HIS A 164 6.38 -6.06 -7.78
CA HIS A 164 5.97 -4.89 -8.57
C HIS A 164 5.69 -5.23 -10.04
N ALA A 165 6.49 -6.11 -10.65
CA ALA A 165 6.31 -6.50 -12.05
C ALA A 165 5.00 -7.30 -12.25
N GLU A 166 4.77 -8.29 -11.40
CA GLU A 166 3.53 -9.10 -11.44
C GLU A 166 2.30 -8.24 -11.16
N ALA A 167 2.35 -7.34 -10.17
CA ALA A 167 1.27 -6.42 -9.87
C ALA A 167 0.94 -5.52 -11.08
N LYS A 168 1.98 -4.99 -11.74
CA LYS A 168 1.82 -4.18 -12.95
C LYS A 168 1.11 -4.97 -14.05
N ASP A 169 1.53 -6.21 -14.30
CA ASP A 169 0.93 -7.05 -15.34
C ASP A 169 -0.53 -7.41 -15.02
N LEU A 170 -0.83 -7.76 -13.76
CA LEU A 170 -2.19 -8.04 -13.30
C LEU A 170 -3.10 -6.83 -13.48
N ILE A 171 -2.66 -5.65 -13.07
CA ILE A 171 -3.43 -4.41 -13.18
C ILE A 171 -3.63 -4.02 -14.65
N LEU A 172 -2.59 -4.10 -15.49
CA LEU A 172 -2.72 -3.80 -16.92
C LEU A 172 -3.73 -4.72 -17.60
N ASN A 173 -3.67 -6.03 -17.34
CA ASN A 173 -4.62 -6.98 -17.92
C ASN A 173 -6.06 -6.67 -17.48
N MET A 174 -6.25 -6.40 -16.19
CA MET A 174 -7.54 -6.00 -15.64
C MET A 174 -8.08 -4.71 -16.29
N LEU A 175 -7.24 -3.68 -16.46
CA LEU A 175 -7.63 -2.42 -17.09
C LEU A 175 -7.94 -2.58 -18.59
N ILE A 176 -7.17 -3.40 -19.30
CA ILE A 176 -7.45 -3.71 -20.71
C ILE A 176 -8.82 -4.38 -20.84
N ASP A 177 -9.12 -5.34 -19.99
CA ASP A 177 -10.39 -6.05 -19.99
C ASP A 177 -11.55 -5.13 -19.59
N GLU A 178 -11.40 -4.32 -18.53
CA GLU A 178 -12.42 -3.38 -18.07
C GLU A 178 -12.79 -2.34 -19.16
N HIS A 179 -11.79 -1.83 -19.88
CA HIS A 179 -11.98 -0.79 -20.90
C HIS A 179 -12.17 -1.34 -22.32
N THR A 180 -12.33 -2.65 -22.46
CA THR A 180 -12.65 -3.27 -23.74
C THR A 180 -14.13 -3.03 -24.11
N LYS A 181 -14.37 -2.42 -25.27
CA LYS A 181 -15.72 -2.16 -25.80
C LYS A 181 -16.10 -3.19 -26.86
N ASP A 182 -17.25 -3.84 -26.69
CA ASP A 182 -17.86 -4.71 -27.69
C ASP A 182 -18.98 -3.95 -28.40
N ILE A 183 -18.84 -3.74 -29.72
CA ILE A 183 -19.73 -2.88 -30.50
C ILE A 183 -20.26 -3.66 -31.69
N ARG A 184 -21.59 -3.64 -31.85
CA ARG A 184 -22.29 -4.17 -33.00
C ARG A 184 -22.44 -3.11 -34.09
N PHE A 185 -22.16 -3.52 -35.32
CA PHE A 185 -22.34 -2.73 -36.52
C PHE A 185 -23.32 -3.44 -37.43
N ASP A 186 -24.46 -2.81 -37.67
CA ASP A 186 -25.44 -3.29 -38.63
C ASP A 186 -25.28 -2.50 -39.93
N ASP A 187 -25.24 -3.23 -41.04
CA ASP A 187 -25.13 -2.68 -42.38
C ASP A 187 -26.22 -3.30 -43.26
N THR A 188 -26.93 -2.48 -44.04
CA THR A 188 -28.03 -2.96 -44.89
C THR A 188 -27.56 -3.04 -46.33
N LYS A 189 -27.68 -4.22 -46.94
CA LYS A 189 -27.35 -4.45 -48.36
C LYS A 189 -28.56 -5.01 -49.08
N GLY A 190 -29.27 -4.14 -49.81
CA GLY A 190 -30.55 -4.48 -50.42
C GLY A 190 -31.61 -4.70 -49.34
N GLU A 191 -32.23 -5.89 -49.32
CA GLU A 191 -33.21 -6.31 -48.31
C GLU A 191 -32.59 -7.08 -47.14
N ALA A 192 -31.27 -7.31 -47.15
CA ALA A 192 -30.57 -8.05 -46.10
C ALA A 192 -29.89 -7.12 -45.09
N ILE A 193 -29.98 -7.45 -43.79
CA ILE A 193 -29.22 -6.81 -42.71
C ILE A 193 -28.04 -7.71 -42.35
N ILE A 194 -26.83 -7.17 -42.40
CA ILE A 194 -25.59 -7.84 -41.98
C ILE A 194 -25.16 -7.22 -40.65
N SER A 195 -25.03 -8.06 -39.63
CA SER A 195 -24.57 -7.66 -38.30
C SER A 195 -23.14 -8.15 -38.05
N GLU A 196 -22.23 -7.23 -37.76
CA GLU A 196 -20.86 -7.50 -37.38
C GLU A 196 -20.62 -7.12 -35.91
N HIS A 197 -19.97 -7.99 -35.15
CA HIS A 197 -19.54 -7.69 -33.78
C HIS A 197 -18.04 -7.43 -33.77
N LYS A 198 -17.63 -6.27 -33.24
CA LYS A 198 -16.21 -5.88 -33.17
C LYS A 198 -15.84 -5.44 -31.76
N ARG A 199 -14.74 -6.02 -31.27
CA ARG A 199 -14.15 -5.70 -29.97
C ARG A 199 -13.00 -4.70 -30.13
N PHE A 200 -13.04 -3.63 -29.36
CA PHE A 200 -12.02 -2.60 -29.29
C PHE A 200 -11.41 -2.59 -27.89
N LYS A 201 -10.14 -2.99 -27.79
CA LYS A 201 -9.38 -3.04 -26.55
C LYS A 201 -8.26 -2.00 -26.57
N PRO A 202 -7.94 -1.31 -25.47
CA PRO A 202 -6.71 -0.51 -25.38
C PRO A 202 -5.48 -1.43 -25.45
N SER A 203 -4.37 -0.89 -25.91
CA SER A 203 -3.05 -1.51 -25.83
C SER A 203 -2.40 -1.17 -24.49
N VAL A 204 -1.36 -1.89 -24.10
CA VAL A 204 -0.58 -1.57 -22.88
C VAL A 204 0.00 -0.13 -22.95
N GLU A 205 0.45 0.27 -24.13
CA GLU A 205 0.99 1.61 -24.41
C GLU A 205 -0.06 2.73 -24.30
N ASP A 206 -1.34 2.39 -24.43
CA ASP A 206 -2.46 3.34 -24.34
C ASP A 206 -2.78 3.71 -22.88
N ILE A 207 -2.23 2.97 -21.91
CA ILE A 207 -2.55 3.09 -20.48
C ILE A 207 -1.36 3.70 -19.75
N ASN A 208 -1.52 4.92 -19.24
CA ASN A 208 -0.59 5.49 -18.29
C ASN A 208 -0.91 4.92 -16.90
N LEU A 209 0.03 4.19 -16.31
CA LEU A 209 -0.11 3.50 -15.03
C LEU A 209 1.02 3.90 -14.08
N GLN A 210 0.67 4.43 -12.91
CA GLN A 210 1.58 4.62 -11.79
C GLN A 210 1.26 3.59 -10.70
N LEU A 211 2.30 3.07 -10.06
CA LEU A 211 2.20 2.01 -9.06
C LEU A 211 3.08 2.35 -7.86
N ASP A 212 2.51 2.36 -6.66
CA ASP A 212 3.22 2.60 -5.41
C ASP A 212 2.80 1.60 -4.33
N MET A 213 3.77 1.09 -3.55
CA MET A 213 3.45 0.21 -2.42
C MET A 213 3.07 1.04 -1.21
N ILE A 214 1.95 0.69 -0.60
CA ILE A 214 1.48 1.29 0.65
C ILE A 214 1.07 0.20 1.63
N TYR A 215 1.07 0.52 2.92
CA TYR A 215 0.54 -0.35 3.95
C TYR A 215 -0.82 0.14 4.42
N LEU A 216 -1.77 -0.79 4.48
CA LEU A 216 -3.08 -0.57 5.07
C LEU A 216 -3.11 -1.22 6.46
N PRO A 217 -3.32 -0.44 7.53
CA PRO A 217 -3.56 -1.01 8.84
C PRO A 217 -4.96 -1.64 8.89
N VAL A 218 -5.03 -2.87 9.39
CA VAL A 218 -6.23 -3.70 9.45
C VAL A 218 -6.34 -4.29 10.85
N TRP A 219 -7.51 -4.14 11.47
CA TRP A 219 -7.81 -4.82 12.73
C TRP A 219 -8.41 -6.18 12.44
N GLU A 220 -7.75 -7.24 12.88
CA GLU A 220 -8.36 -8.56 12.97
C GLU A 220 -8.97 -8.72 14.36
N VAL A 221 -10.29 -8.89 14.41
CA VAL A 221 -11.03 -9.19 15.64
C VAL A 221 -11.34 -10.68 15.63
N LYS A 222 -10.67 -11.45 16.49
CA LYS A 222 -10.87 -12.89 16.63
C LYS A 222 -11.95 -13.19 17.69
N GLY A 223 -12.92 -14.02 17.33
CA GLY A 223 -13.82 -14.69 18.27
C GLY A 223 -13.58 -16.19 18.32
N PRO A 224 -14.47 -16.95 18.99
CA PRO A 224 -14.22 -18.36 19.29
C PRO A 224 -14.19 -19.29 18.06
N ARG A 225 -14.86 -18.91 16.96
CA ARG A 225 -15.02 -19.75 15.76
C ARG A 225 -14.75 -19.03 14.45
N ASN A 226 -14.57 -17.71 14.50
CA ASN A 226 -14.40 -16.86 13.33
C ASN A 226 -13.64 -15.60 13.71
N SER A 227 -13.04 -14.94 12.72
CA SER A 227 -12.51 -13.60 12.82
C SER A 227 -13.23 -12.67 11.84
N VAL A 228 -13.08 -11.37 12.07
CA VAL A 228 -13.50 -10.33 11.14
C VAL A 228 -12.37 -9.32 10.97
N GLU A 229 -12.17 -8.86 9.75
CA GLU A 229 -11.13 -7.90 9.42
C GLU A 229 -11.76 -6.54 9.13
N LEU A 230 -11.22 -5.51 9.76
CA LEU A 230 -11.72 -4.15 9.67
C LEU A 230 -10.63 -3.24 9.12
N ASN A 231 -10.96 -2.40 8.15
CA ASN A 231 -10.11 -1.31 7.74
C ASN A 231 -9.90 -0.36 8.93
N ALA A 232 -8.66 -0.15 9.37
CA ALA A 232 -8.40 0.64 10.58
C ALA A 232 -8.42 2.17 10.34
N TYR A 233 -8.63 2.60 9.10
CA TYR A 233 -8.87 4.00 8.73
C TYR A 233 -10.37 4.33 8.69
N THR A 234 -11.18 3.49 8.04
CA THR A 234 -12.63 3.74 7.88
C THR A 234 -13.49 3.05 8.95
N GLY A 235 -13.01 1.93 9.52
CA GLY A 235 -13.78 1.05 10.40
C GLY A 235 -14.71 0.09 9.66
N GLU A 236 -14.67 0.05 8.32
CA GLU A 236 -15.49 -0.84 7.50
C GLU A 236 -14.95 -2.28 7.53
N VAL A 237 -15.88 -3.24 7.50
CA VAL A 237 -15.53 -4.66 7.37
C VAL A 237 -15.01 -4.93 5.97
N LEU A 238 -13.86 -5.60 5.89
CA LEU A 238 -13.29 -6.03 4.62
C LEU A 238 -14.12 -7.17 4.03
N THR A 239 -14.44 -7.07 2.74
CA THR A 239 -15.26 -8.06 2.03
C THR A 239 -14.50 -9.32 1.66
N HIS A 240 -13.19 -9.21 1.52
CA HIS A 240 -12.27 -10.30 1.23
C HIS A 240 -11.20 -10.33 2.33
N PRO A 241 -10.76 -11.52 2.75
CA PRO A 241 -9.67 -11.63 3.71
C PRO A 241 -8.39 -11.02 3.13
N VAL A 242 -7.58 -10.43 3.99
CA VAL A 242 -6.31 -9.81 3.60
C VAL A 242 -5.20 -10.82 3.43
N ASP A 243 -5.25 -11.93 4.17
CA ASP A 243 -4.33 -13.05 4.09
C ASP A 243 -5.09 -14.39 4.02
N GLU A 244 -4.41 -15.42 3.52
CA GLU A 244 -4.95 -16.79 3.37
C GLU A 244 -4.53 -17.67 4.57
N ASP A 245 -4.22 -17.07 5.72
CA ASP A 245 -3.79 -17.81 6.91
C ASP A 245 -5.00 -18.56 7.51
N VAL A 246 -5.35 -19.68 6.88
CA VAL A 246 -6.32 -20.63 7.41
C VAL A 246 -5.66 -21.36 8.57
N GLU A 247 -5.83 -20.84 9.79
CA GLU A 247 -5.63 -21.61 11.02
C GLU A 247 -6.69 -22.72 11.05
N PHE A 248 -6.38 -23.90 10.49
CA PHE A 248 -7.20 -25.08 10.68
C PHE A 248 -7.13 -25.50 12.16
N ILE A 249 -8.28 -25.49 12.83
CA ILE A 249 -8.49 -25.99 14.21
C ILE A 249 -8.99 -27.44 14.17
#